data_AF-A0ABD2PPH2-F1
#
_entry.id   AF-A0ABD2PPH2-F1
#
_cell.length_a   1.000
_cell.length_b   1.000
_cell.length_c   1.000
_cell.angle_alpha   90.00
_cell.angle_beta   90.00
_cell.angle_gamma   90.00
#
_symmetry.space_group_name_H-M   'P 1'
#
loop_
_entity.id
_entity.type
_entity.pdbx_description
1 polymer ?
#
loop_
_entity_poly.entity_id
_entity_poly.type
_entity_poly.pdbx_seq_one_letter_code
_entity_poly.pdbx_strand_id
1 'polypeptide(L)'
;MKGSKKKDFLWLFFEVSSLRGVQRIRNANSRFQRSIWIMFVVLMTCLLIIITIILVNSYLRYDTAWHDKKDEENSGPFPAATICAQNPFALKAADLWNNGTVLSPLGLRHRRNKFFLDLWNNFSSNLSKPWNQVPLLDSTNFYFANLNLSEATSIGHQQDILVACILVNQDDS
;
A
#
# COMPACT_ATOMS: atom_id res chain seq x y z
N MET A 1 54.39 -28.43 38.47
CA MET A 1 54.38 -27.01 38.89
C MET A 1 53.66 -26.10 37.88
N LYS A 2 52.37 -26.34 37.56
CA LYS A 2 51.62 -25.58 36.53
C LYS A 2 50.50 -24.66 37.09
N GLY A 3 50.33 -24.66 38.42
CA GLY A 3 49.23 -23.99 39.13
C GLY A 3 49.49 -22.55 39.59
N SER A 4 50.74 -22.07 39.64
CA SER A 4 51.06 -20.72 40.14
C SER A 4 50.68 -19.63 39.13
N LYS A 5 51.12 -19.74 37.87
CA LYS A 5 50.95 -18.69 36.86
C LYS A 5 49.49 -18.32 36.55
N LYS A 6 48.55 -19.28 36.63
CA LYS A 6 47.12 -19.01 36.40
C LYS A 6 46.51 -18.17 37.53
N LYS A 7 46.96 -18.37 38.77
CA LYS A 7 46.50 -17.57 39.90
C LYS A 7 46.98 -16.14 39.76
N ASP A 8 48.25 -15.95 39.39
CA ASP A 8 48.87 -14.63 39.25
C ASP A 8 48.23 -13.81 38.12
N PHE A 9 47.96 -14.43 36.97
CA PHE A 9 47.26 -13.77 35.85
C PHE A 9 45.83 -13.37 36.21
N LEU A 10 45.05 -14.28 36.82
CA LEU A 10 43.69 -13.96 37.28
C LEU A 10 43.69 -12.85 38.34
N TRP A 11 44.73 -12.82 39.18
CA TRP A 11 44.91 -11.79 40.20
C TRP A 11 45.09 -10.40 39.59
N LEU A 12 45.98 -10.29 38.61
CA LEU A 12 46.24 -9.07 37.86
C LEU A 12 45.02 -8.64 37.04
N PHE A 13 44.31 -9.60 36.44
CA PHE A 13 43.10 -9.34 35.67
C PHE A 13 41.97 -8.78 36.55
N PHE A 14 41.81 -9.31 37.76
CA PHE A 14 40.81 -8.82 38.71
C PHE A 14 41.17 -7.46 39.34
N GLU A 15 42.45 -7.10 39.37
CA GLU A 15 42.92 -5.79 39.85
C GLU A 15 42.76 -4.68 38.80
N VAL A 16 43.03 -4.99 37.54
CA VAL A 16 42.96 -4.04 36.41
C VAL A 16 41.55 -3.94 35.83
N SER A 17 40.70 -4.95 36.04
CA SER A 17 39.33 -4.92 35.53
C SER A 17 38.50 -3.85 36.24
N SER A 18 38.02 -2.87 35.48
CA SER A 18 37.09 -1.80 35.92
C SER A 18 35.68 -2.31 36.27
N LEU A 19 35.51 -3.63 36.45
CA LEU A 19 34.28 -4.30 36.86
C LEU A 19 34.01 -4.00 38.34
N ARG A 20 33.08 -3.07 38.58
CA ARG A 20 32.60 -2.67 39.91
C ARG A 20 32.01 -3.89 40.64
N GLY A 21 32.80 -4.51 41.50
CA GLY A 21 32.41 -5.70 42.29
C GLY A 21 33.53 -6.71 42.45
N VAL A 22 34.44 -6.78 41.47
CA VAL A 22 35.58 -7.70 41.48
C VAL A 22 36.59 -7.38 42.59
N GLN A 23 36.86 -6.09 42.84
CA GLN A 23 37.75 -5.66 43.93
C GLN A 23 37.22 -6.05 45.33
N ARG A 24 35.88 -6.15 45.48
CA ARG A 24 35.22 -6.58 46.74
C ARG A 24 35.30 -8.09 46.97
N ILE A 25 35.37 -8.90 45.90
CA ILE A 25 35.66 -10.35 45.98
C ILE A 25 37.06 -10.59 46.58
N ARG A 26 38.02 -9.69 46.29
CA ARG A 26 39.40 -9.77 46.80
C ARG A 26 39.52 -9.40 48.28
N ASN A 27 38.82 -8.35 48.73
CA ASN A 27 38.90 -7.86 50.11
C ASN A 27 37.98 -8.59 51.10
N ALA A 28 37.17 -9.56 50.65
CA ALA A 28 36.27 -10.31 51.53
C ALA A 28 37.04 -11.38 52.34
N ASN A 29 37.02 -11.26 53.66
CA ASN A 29 37.74 -12.15 54.58
C ASN A 29 37.06 -13.53 54.73
N SER A 30 35.74 -13.62 54.53
CA SER A 30 34.99 -14.87 54.66
C SER A 30 34.62 -15.49 53.30
N ARG A 31 34.65 -16.83 53.24
CA ARG A 31 34.26 -17.59 52.02
C ARG A 31 32.81 -17.32 51.59
N PHE A 32 31.92 -17.05 52.55
CA PHE A 32 30.52 -16.75 52.29
C PHE A 32 30.33 -15.40 51.59
N GLN A 33 31.01 -14.35 52.06
CA GLN A 33 30.96 -13.04 51.42
C GLN A 33 31.52 -13.09 50.00
N ARG A 34 32.60 -13.84 49.79
CA ARG A 34 33.18 -14.03 48.46
C ARG A 34 32.19 -14.68 47.48
N SER A 35 31.41 -15.66 47.94
CA SER A 35 30.38 -16.32 47.12
C SER A 35 29.26 -15.37 46.73
N ILE A 36 28.79 -14.53 47.66
CA ILE A 36 27.75 -13.53 47.39
C ILE A 36 28.22 -12.52 46.34
N TRP A 37 29.45 -12.02 46.46
CA TRP A 37 30.00 -11.07 45.49
C TRP A 37 30.20 -11.70 44.11
N ILE A 38 30.62 -12.97 44.03
CA ILE A 38 30.72 -13.69 42.76
C ILE A 38 29.34 -13.85 42.12
N MET A 39 28.33 -14.30 42.88
CA MET A 39 26.96 -14.43 42.38
C MET A 39 26.40 -13.10 41.90
N PHE A 40 26.67 -12.01 42.64
CA PHE A 40 26.24 -10.67 42.24
C PHE A 40 26.87 -10.23 40.91
N VAL A 41 28.19 -10.40 40.75
CA VAL A 41 28.86 -10.03 39.50
C VAL A 41 28.34 -10.86 38.33
N VAL A 42 28.19 -12.18 38.52
CA VAL A 42 27.64 -13.08 37.48
C VAL A 42 26.23 -12.65 37.10
N LEU A 43 25.36 -12.40 38.07
CA LEU A 43 23.98 -12.01 37.82
C LEU A 43 23.90 -10.66 37.08
N MET A 44 24.68 -9.67 37.50
CA MET A 44 24.76 -8.37 36.82
C MET A 44 25.28 -8.50 35.38
N THR A 45 26.28 -9.35 35.14
CA THR A 45 26.79 -9.58 33.77
C THR A 45 25.75 -10.28 32.89
N CYS A 46 25.01 -11.27 33.42
CA CYS A 46 23.94 -11.93 32.68
C CYS A 46 22.81 -10.95 32.33
N LEU A 47 22.38 -10.12 33.29
CA LEU A 47 21.37 -9.10 33.04
C LEU A 47 21.81 -8.11 31.96
N LEU A 48 23.07 -7.65 32.02
CA LEU A 48 23.62 -6.75 31.03
C LEU A 48 23.59 -7.37 29.61
N ILE A 49 24.00 -8.64 29.49
CA ILE A 49 23.97 -9.36 28.21
C ILE A 49 22.54 -9.46 27.67
N ILE A 50 21.57 -9.84 28.51
CA ILE A 50 20.17 -9.98 28.12
C ILE A 50 19.61 -8.64 27.63
N ILE A 51 19.83 -7.56 28.38
CA ILE A 51 19.37 -6.20 28.01
C ILE A 51 20.00 -5.77 26.69
N THR A 52 21.30 -6.04 26.51
CA THR A 52 22.00 -5.70 25.26
C THR A 52 21.41 -6.44 24.06
N ILE A 53 21.09 -7.73 24.21
CA ILE A 53 20.46 -8.52 23.13
C ILE A 53 19.08 -7.95 22.78
N ILE A 54 18.27 -7.61 23.78
CA ILE A 54 16.95 -6.99 23.55
C ILE A 54 17.10 -5.66 22.82
N LEU A 55 18.04 -4.82 23.25
CA LEU A 55 18.29 -3.51 22.65
C LEU A 55 18.74 -3.63 21.17
N VAL A 56 19.67 -4.54 20.89
CA VAL A 56 20.14 -4.81 19.52
C VAL A 56 19.01 -5.33 18.65
N ASN A 57 18.18 -6.25 19.16
CA ASN A 57 17.03 -6.75 18.42
C ASN A 57 16.01 -5.64 18.15
N SER A 58 15.71 -4.79 19.14
CA SER A 58 14.81 -3.64 18.96
C SER A 58 15.37 -2.64 17.94
N TYR A 59 16.69 -2.41 17.92
CA TYR A 59 17.35 -1.56 16.93
C TYR A 59 17.26 -2.16 15.52
N LEU A 60 17.56 -3.45 15.37
CA LEU A 60 17.50 -4.16 14.09
C LEU A 60 16.09 -4.37 13.54
N ARG A 61 15.06 -4.21 14.40
CA ARG A 61 13.66 -4.23 13.96
C ARG A 61 13.25 -2.94 13.24
N TYR A 62 14.09 -1.90 13.24
CA TYR A 62 13.83 -0.61 12.58
C TYR A 62 12.41 -0.10 12.87
N ASP A 63 11.98 -0.18 14.12
CA ASP A 63 10.65 0.24 14.51
C ASP A 63 10.56 1.77 14.43
N THR A 64 9.74 2.27 13.52
CA THR A 64 9.55 3.71 13.30
C THR A 64 8.27 4.16 13.97
N ALA A 65 8.37 5.01 14.99
CA ALA A 65 7.21 5.66 15.58
C ALA A 65 6.82 6.90 14.75
N TRP A 66 5.74 6.77 13.98
CA TRP A 66 5.14 7.90 13.25
C TRP A 66 4.51 8.88 14.25
N HIS A 67 4.97 10.13 14.22
CA HIS A 67 4.33 11.22 14.96
C HIS A 67 3.50 12.03 13.98
N ASP A 68 2.19 11.82 14.00
CA ASP A 68 1.26 12.61 13.21
C ASP A 68 1.11 13.99 13.85
N LYS A 69 1.79 14.99 13.27
CA LYS A 69 1.51 16.39 13.56
C LYS A 69 0.42 16.84 12.59
N LYS A 70 -0.69 17.31 13.14
CA LYS A 70 -1.69 18.04 12.37
C LYS A 70 -1.24 19.50 12.35
N ASP A 71 -0.50 19.86 11.32
CA ASP A 71 -0.24 21.26 11.02
C ASP A 71 -1.53 21.81 10.39
N GLU A 72 -2.25 22.68 11.12
CA GLU A 72 -3.54 23.25 10.66
C GLU A 72 -3.38 24.25 9.50
N GLU A 73 -2.14 24.54 9.08
CA GLU A 73 -1.83 25.55 8.07
C GLU A 73 -0.94 24.98 6.97
N ASN A 74 -1.37 23.87 6.35
CA ASN A 74 -0.80 23.42 5.09
C ASN A 74 -1.68 23.91 3.94
N SER A 75 -1.30 25.05 3.36
CA SER A 75 -1.69 25.42 2.00
C SER A 75 -0.96 24.48 1.03
N GLY A 76 -1.38 23.21 1.02
CA GLY A 76 -0.91 22.23 0.05
C GLY A 76 -1.46 22.56 -1.33
N PRO A 77 -0.77 22.16 -2.42
CA PRO A 77 -1.30 22.35 -3.76
C PRO A 77 -2.67 21.68 -3.87
N PHE A 78 -3.62 22.36 -4.52
CA PHE A 78 -4.94 21.79 -4.77
C PHE A 78 -4.80 20.44 -5.48
N PRO A 79 -5.38 19.35 -4.95
CA PRO A 79 -5.20 18.02 -5.51
C PRO A 79 -5.88 17.91 -6.87
N ALA A 80 -5.37 17.02 -7.73
CA ALA A 80 -6.06 16.68 -8.95
C ALA A 80 -7.42 16.02 -8.63
N ALA A 81 -8.50 16.67 -9.02
CA ALA A 81 -9.86 16.15 -8.89
C ALA A 81 -10.31 15.54 -10.22
N THR A 82 -10.56 14.22 -10.22
CA THR A 82 -11.14 13.52 -11.37
C THR A 82 -12.63 13.33 -11.13
N ILE A 83 -13.46 13.97 -11.96
CA ILE A 83 -14.92 13.88 -11.87
C ILE A 83 -15.42 13.01 -13.02
N CYS A 84 -16.25 12.02 -12.70
CA CYS A 84 -16.88 11.14 -13.67
C CYS A 84 -18.41 11.26 -13.59
N ALA A 85 -19.07 11.40 -14.73
CA ALA A 85 -20.51 11.25 -14.81
C ALA A 85 -20.88 9.76 -14.65
N GLN A 86 -21.90 9.47 -13.84
CA GLN A 86 -22.40 8.09 -13.67
C GLN A 86 -23.03 7.54 -14.96
N ASN A 87 -23.71 8.40 -15.72
CA ASN A 87 -24.25 8.05 -17.03
C ASN A 87 -23.19 8.30 -18.10
N PRO A 88 -22.85 7.34 -18.98
CA PRO A 88 -21.90 7.54 -20.07
C PRO A 88 -22.41 8.43 -21.22
N PHE A 89 -23.72 8.73 -21.28
CA PHE A 89 -24.32 9.48 -22.37
C PHE A 89 -24.78 10.87 -21.95
N ALA A 90 -24.62 11.86 -22.83
CA ALA A 90 -25.21 13.18 -22.66
C ALA A 90 -26.74 13.13 -22.82
N LEU A 91 -27.45 14.08 -22.22
CA LEU A 91 -28.91 14.19 -22.34
C LEU A 91 -29.36 14.31 -23.80
N LYS A 92 -28.60 15.03 -24.62
CA LYS A 92 -28.81 15.18 -26.07
C LYS A 92 -28.78 13.85 -26.84
N ALA A 93 -28.12 12.81 -26.32
CA ALA A 93 -28.09 11.51 -26.96
C ALA A 93 -29.48 10.89 -27.11
N ALA A 94 -30.39 11.15 -26.16
CA ALA A 94 -31.77 10.68 -26.24
C ALA A 94 -32.50 11.25 -27.47
N ASP A 95 -32.32 12.54 -27.74
CA ASP A 95 -32.92 13.20 -28.90
C ASP A 95 -32.33 12.66 -30.21
N LEU A 96 -31.02 12.40 -30.25
CA LEU A 96 -30.33 11.85 -31.42
C LEU A 96 -30.80 10.42 -31.75
N TRP A 97 -31.08 9.61 -30.73
CA TRP A 97 -31.65 8.28 -30.88
C TRP A 97 -33.11 8.31 -31.34
N ASN A 98 -33.91 9.21 -30.78
CA ASN A 98 -35.31 9.39 -31.18
C ASN A 98 -35.44 9.86 -32.63
N ASN A 99 -34.54 10.75 -33.06
CA ASN A 99 -34.49 11.25 -34.43
C ASN A 99 -33.85 10.25 -35.41
N GLY A 100 -33.34 9.11 -34.95
CA GLY A 100 -32.71 8.08 -35.79
C GLY A 100 -31.38 8.51 -36.42
N THR A 101 -30.80 9.63 -35.97
CA THR A 101 -29.53 10.19 -36.50
C THR A 101 -28.32 9.38 -36.07
N VAL A 102 -28.35 8.80 -34.86
CA VAL A 102 -27.31 7.93 -34.33
C VAL A 102 -27.97 6.62 -33.89
N LEU A 103 -27.31 5.49 -34.17
CA LEU A 103 -27.81 4.18 -33.75
C LEU A 103 -27.87 4.09 -32.23
N SER A 104 -29.04 3.79 -31.65
CA SER A 104 -29.18 3.63 -30.21
C SER A 104 -28.51 2.34 -29.70
N PRO A 105 -28.09 2.27 -28.41
CA PRO A 105 -27.53 1.05 -27.83
C PRO A 105 -28.48 -0.16 -27.95
N LEU A 106 -29.78 0.11 -27.79
CA LEU A 106 -30.85 -0.89 -27.98
C LEU A 106 -30.94 -1.37 -29.43
N GLY A 107 -30.84 -0.45 -30.38
CA GLY A 107 -30.83 -0.77 -31.81
C GLY A 107 -29.61 -1.60 -32.21
N LEU A 108 -28.42 -1.25 -31.71
CA LEU A 108 -27.20 -2.03 -31.94
C LEU A 108 -27.34 -3.43 -31.35
N ARG A 109 -27.82 -3.55 -30.11
CA ARG A 109 -28.08 -4.85 -29.47
C ARG A 109 -29.04 -5.71 -30.28
N HIS A 110 -30.12 -5.13 -30.79
CA HIS A 110 -31.09 -5.85 -31.61
C HIS A 110 -30.46 -6.34 -32.93
N ARG A 111 -29.75 -5.47 -33.65
CA ARG A 111 -29.06 -5.81 -34.90
C ARG A 111 -28.02 -6.92 -34.69
N ARG A 112 -27.24 -6.80 -33.60
CA ARG A 112 -26.25 -7.80 -33.19
C ARG A 112 -26.91 -9.15 -32.90
N ASN A 113 -27.95 -9.16 -32.07
CA ASN A 113 -28.65 -10.40 -31.72
C ASN A 113 -29.27 -11.07 -32.96
N LYS A 114 -29.84 -10.29 -33.88
CA LYS A 114 -30.34 -10.81 -35.15
C LYS A 114 -29.22 -11.44 -35.98
N PHE A 115 -28.07 -10.76 -36.11
CA PHE A 115 -26.91 -11.30 -36.82
C PHE A 115 -26.41 -12.62 -36.21
N PHE A 116 -26.32 -12.71 -34.88
CA PHE A 116 -25.94 -13.96 -34.22
C PHE A 116 -26.98 -15.07 -34.39
N LEU A 117 -28.27 -14.76 -34.38
CA LEU A 117 -29.34 -15.73 -34.66
C LEU A 117 -29.29 -16.21 -36.12
N ASP A 118 -29.03 -15.30 -37.07
CA ASP A 118 -28.92 -15.64 -38.49
C ASP A 118 -27.68 -16.49 -38.76
N LEU A 119 -26.54 -16.17 -38.13
CA LEU A 119 -25.36 -17.02 -38.14
C LEU A 119 -25.65 -18.39 -37.54
N TRP A 120 -26.35 -18.44 -36.41
CA TRP A 120 -26.71 -19.69 -35.75
C TRP A 120 -27.59 -20.59 -36.63
N ASN A 121 -28.61 -20.01 -37.26
CA ASN A 121 -29.54 -20.76 -38.09
C ASN A 121 -28.88 -21.28 -39.39
N ASN A 122 -27.88 -20.57 -39.92
CA ASN A 122 -27.20 -20.95 -41.17
C ASN A 122 -25.90 -21.76 -40.96
N PHE A 123 -25.31 -21.76 -39.76
CA PHE A 123 -24.00 -22.36 -39.50
C PHE A 123 -24.12 -23.69 -38.73
N SER A 124 -23.75 -24.79 -39.39
CA SER A 124 -23.85 -26.16 -38.87
C SER A 124 -22.71 -26.52 -37.89
N SER A 125 -23.11 -27.13 -36.76
CA SER A 125 -22.43 -27.89 -35.67
C SER A 125 -20.90 -27.84 -35.39
N ASN A 126 -20.03 -27.38 -36.28
CA ASN A 126 -18.57 -27.49 -36.16
C ASN A 126 -17.85 -26.21 -35.66
N LEU A 127 -18.55 -25.10 -35.43
CA LEU A 127 -17.96 -23.93 -34.75
C LEU A 127 -18.19 -24.00 -33.25
N SER A 128 -17.11 -23.86 -32.48
CA SER A 128 -17.18 -23.61 -31.05
C SER A 128 -18.09 -22.40 -30.79
N LYS A 129 -19.13 -22.60 -29.99
CA LYS A 129 -20.16 -21.60 -29.78
C LYS A 129 -19.58 -20.37 -29.04
N PRO A 130 -19.56 -19.16 -29.62
CA PRO A 130 -18.89 -17.98 -29.04
C PRO A 130 -19.70 -17.28 -27.91
N TRP A 131 -20.65 -17.98 -27.28
CA TRP A 131 -21.60 -17.37 -26.33
C TRP A 131 -20.94 -16.81 -25.07
N ASN A 132 -19.76 -17.30 -24.69
CA ASN A 132 -18.99 -16.76 -23.58
C ASN A 132 -18.48 -15.33 -23.83
N GLN A 133 -18.46 -14.88 -25.08
CA GLN A 133 -18.02 -13.53 -25.47
C GLN A 133 -19.19 -12.57 -25.70
N VAL A 134 -20.42 -13.07 -25.83
CA VAL A 134 -21.62 -12.24 -26.08
C VAL A 134 -21.89 -11.20 -24.98
N PRO A 135 -21.71 -11.50 -23.67
CA PRO A 135 -21.87 -10.49 -22.61
C PRO A 135 -20.85 -9.34 -22.72
N LEU A 136 -19.64 -9.61 -23.19
CA LEU A 136 -18.60 -8.59 -23.37
C LEU A 136 -18.97 -7.56 -24.44
N LEU A 137 -19.76 -7.99 -25.43
CA LEU A 137 -20.27 -7.16 -26.51
C LEU A 137 -21.43 -6.24 -26.07
N ASP A 138 -21.96 -6.40 -24.85
CA ASP A 138 -22.99 -5.50 -24.29
C ASP A 138 -22.40 -4.32 -23.51
N SER A 139 -21.08 -4.16 -23.54
CA SER A 139 -20.38 -3.04 -22.92
C SER A 139 -20.56 -1.73 -23.68
N THR A 140 -20.52 -0.62 -22.94
CA THR A 140 -20.50 0.74 -23.51
C THR A 140 -19.31 0.94 -24.46
N ASN A 141 -18.16 0.37 -24.11
CA ASN A 141 -16.95 0.37 -24.96
C ASN A 141 -17.22 -0.27 -26.32
N PHE A 142 -17.95 -1.39 -26.35
CA PHE A 142 -18.32 -2.02 -27.61
C PHE A 142 -19.25 -1.13 -28.44
N TYR A 143 -20.21 -0.45 -27.80
CA TYR A 143 -21.08 0.49 -28.49
C TYR A 143 -20.30 1.65 -29.13
N PHE A 144 -19.41 2.31 -28.38
CA PHE A 144 -18.59 3.41 -28.90
C PHE A 144 -17.60 2.96 -30.00
N ALA A 145 -17.07 1.73 -29.91
CA ALA A 145 -16.18 1.18 -30.93
C ALA A 145 -16.87 0.94 -32.29
N ASN A 146 -18.20 0.83 -32.31
CA ASN A 146 -18.98 0.61 -33.53
C ASN A 146 -19.58 1.91 -34.11
N LEU A 147 -19.34 3.06 -33.47
CA LEU A 147 -19.79 4.36 -33.95
C LEU A 147 -18.67 5.09 -34.68
N ASN A 148 -19.06 6.00 -35.56
CA ASN A 148 -18.10 6.94 -36.13
C ASN A 148 -17.62 7.93 -35.07
N LEU A 149 -16.41 8.46 -35.18
CA LEU A 149 -15.82 9.39 -34.22
C LEU A 149 -16.73 10.63 -34.03
N SER A 150 -17.28 11.16 -35.11
CA SER A 150 -18.21 12.30 -35.07
C SER A 150 -19.49 11.99 -34.28
N GLU A 151 -20.06 10.78 -34.46
CA GLU A 151 -21.27 10.35 -33.76
C GLU A 151 -20.96 10.12 -32.28
N ALA A 152 -19.85 9.45 -31.98
CA ALA A 152 -19.37 9.19 -30.62
C ALA A 152 -19.14 10.49 -29.83
N THR A 153 -18.52 11.50 -30.44
CA THR A 153 -18.35 12.82 -29.81
C THR A 153 -19.67 13.56 -29.57
N SER A 154 -20.68 13.33 -30.40
CA SER A 154 -21.97 14.03 -30.31
C SER A 154 -22.91 13.51 -29.21
N ILE A 155 -22.76 12.22 -28.84
CA ILE A 155 -23.53 11.57 -27.78
C ILE A 155 -22.80 11.54 -26.43
N GLY A 156 -21.49 11.79 -26.44
CA GLY A 156 -20.66 11.92 -25.25
C GLY A 156 -20.93 13.24 -24.50
N HIS A 157 -20.51 13.28 -23.24
CA HIS A 157 -20.59 14.51 -22.44
C HIS A 157 -19.68 15.60 -22.99
N GLN A 158 -20.21 16.82 -23.09
CA GLN A 158 -19.40 18.01 -23.33
C GLN A 158 -18.79 18.48 -22.01
N GLN A 159 -17.60 19.08 -22.09
CA GLN A 159 -16.86 19.59 -20.93
C GLN A 159 -17.58 20.75 -20.22
N ASP A 160 -18.62 21.30 -20.84
CA ASP A 160 -19.44 22.39 -20.33
C ASP A 160 -20.20 22.03 -19.03
N ILE A 161 -20.35 20.73 -18.71
CA ILE A 161 -20.95 20.30 -17.43
C ILE A 161 -20.01 20.52 -16.24
N LEU A 162 -18.71 20.72 -16.49
CA LEU A 162 -17.65 20.82 -15.48
C LEU A 162 -17.31 22.26 -15.10
N VAL A 163 -18.17 23.23 -15.45
CA VAL A 163 -18.07 24.61 -14.92
C VAL A 163 -18.54 24.62 -13.45
N ALA A 164 -17.89 23.80 -12.63
CA ALA A 164 -17.85 24.02 -11.20
C ALA A 164 -16.87 25.18 -10.99
N CYS A 165 -17.38 26.32 -10.55
CA CYS A 165 -16.56 27.47 -10.16
C CYS A 165 -15.62 27.07 -9.02
N ILE A 166 -14.43 26.58 -9.35
CA ILE A 166 -13.31 26.52 -8.42
C ILE A 166 -12.82 27.95 -8.32
N LEU A 167 -13.36 28.71 -7.38
CA LEU A 167 -12.81 29.99 -6.99
C LEU A 167 -11.42 29.73 -6.41
N VAL A 168 -10.39 30.01 -7.19
CA VAL A 168 -9.06 30.27 -6.67
C VAL A 168 -9.16 31.65 -6.02
N ASN A 169 -9.15 31.71 -4.69
CA ASN A 169 -8.80 32.95 -4.01
C ASN A 169 -7.33 33.21 -4.36
N GLN A 170 -7.14 34.09 -5.32
CA GLN A 170 -5.84 34.61 -5.70
C GLN A 170 -5.50 35.74 -4.73
N ASP A 171 -5.10 35.37 -3.51
CA ASP A 171 -4.45 36.29 -2.58
C ASP A 171 -2.95 36.29 -2.88
N ASP A 172 -2.59 36.87 -4.04
CA ASP A 172 -1.22 37.26 -4.37
C ASP A 172 -1.12 38.80 -4.23
N SER A 173 -0.73 39.28 -3.05
CA SER A 173 0.18 40.44 -2.86
C SER A 173 0.45 40.72 -1.39
#